data_AF-A0A1B1Y7K9-F1
#
_entry.id   AF-A0A1B1Y7K9-F1
#
_cell.length_a   1.000
_cell.length_b   1.000
_cell.length_c   1.000
_cell.angle_alpha   90.00
_cell.angle_beta   90.00
_cell.angle_gamma   90.00
#
_symmetry.space_group_name_H-M   'P 1'
#
loop_
_entity.id
_entity.type
_entity.pdbx_description
1 polymer ?
#
loop_
_entity_poly.entity_id
_entity_poly.type
_entity_poly.pdbx_seq_one_letter_code
_entity_poly.pdbx_strand_id
1 'polypeptide(L)'
;MKQFKTAPLPFMGQKRGFIKAFSRALDEYPKNAIYVDLFGGSGLLSHTVKRKYPNASVVYNDFDNYRRRLENVPKTNLLIAKLRTLTKHLERKKKIPSYDRIKILKVIEAFEQKHGFVDYITISGCLLFSMNYVESFEKLKAQTLYNRVRLSNYNADEYLDGLDIVCEDYKRLFHRYKNMTNVVFLIDPPYLSTEVGTYKNYWKLTDYLDVLDTLSNTSYFYFTSNKSNIVELCEWIEKKSKSASPFNGAVIQETTNHMNYNSKYTDIMIYKKMD
;
A
#
# COMPACT_ATOMS: atom_id res chain seq x y z
N MET A 1 -10.90 -2.82 19.42
CA MET A 1 -10.14 -2.35 18.25
C MET A 1 -10.63 -3.05 17.00
N LYS A 2 -11.06 -2.27 16.00
CA LYS A 2 -11.59 -2.76 14.73
C LYS A 2 -10.53 -3.48 13.88
N GLN A 3 -10.89 -4.60 13.27
CA GLN A 3 -10.05 -5.35 12.34
C GLN A 3 -10.32 -4.94 10.90
N PHE A 4 -9.30 -4.47 10.20
CA PHE A 4 -9.35 -4.17 8.78
C PHE A 4 -8.63 -5.28 7.99
N LYS A 5 -9.27 -5.75 6.91
CA LYS A 5 -8.68 -6.70 5.94
C LYS A 5 -8.20 -6.02 4.64
N THR A 6 -8.52 -4.75 4.48
CA THR A 6 -8.13 -3.89 3.36
C THR A 6 -7.86 -2.49 3.89
N ALA A 7 -7.05 -1.71 3.18
CA ALA A 7 -6.80 -0.32 3.52
C ALA A 7 -8.12 0.51 3.49
N PRO A 8 -8.35 1.47 4.41
CA PRO A 8 -9.57 2.27 4.44
C PRO A 8 -9.78 3.11 3.18
N LEU A 9 -8.69 3.65 2.62
CA LEU A 9 -8.68 4.43 1.38
C LEU A 9 -7.94 3.69 0.27
N PRO A 10 -8.23 3.96 -1.01
CA PRO A 10 -7.51 3.35 -2.13
C PRO A 10 -5.99 3.58 -2.02
N PHE A 11 -5.24 2.49 -2.11
CA PHE A 11 -3.79 2.46 -2.13
C PHE A 11 -3.36 1.36 -3.11
N MET A 12 -2.46 1.70 -4.04
CA MET A 12 -1.92 0.75 -5.01
C MET A 12 -0.93 -0.19 -4.32
N GLY A 13 -0.93 -1.47 -4.69
CA GLY A 13 -0.01 -2.45 -4.09
C GLY A 13 -0.38 -2.92 -2.68
N GLN A 14 -1.53 -2.53 -2.13
CA GLN A 14 -1.95 -2.99 -0.80
C GLN A 14 -2.01 -4.54 -0.73
N LYS A 15 -1.45 -5.11 0.33
CA LYS A 15 -1.29 -6.58 0.49
C LYS A 15 -2.55 -7.30 0.97
N ARG A 16 -3.74 -6.83 0.57
CA ARG A 16 -5.04 -7.41 0.96
C ARG A 16 -5.19 -8.90 0.63
N GLY A 17 -4.57 -9.35 -0.46
CA GLY A 17 -4.58 -10.75 -0.87
C GLY A 17 -3.83 -11.67 0.11
N PHE A 18 -2.83 -11.14 0.80
CA PHE A 18 -1.99 -11.90 1.72
C PHE A 18 -2.41 -11.85 3.18
N ILE A 19 -3.31 -10.97 3.59
CA ILE A 19 -3.61 -10.76 5.02
C ILE A 19 -3.96 -12.05 5.75
N LYS A 20 -4.66 -12.99 5.09
CA LYS A 20 -4.95 -14.31 5.69
C LYS A 20 -3.70 -15.18 5.83
N ALA A 21 -2.88 -15.24 4.79
CA ALA A 21 -1.63 -16.00 4.75
C ALA A 21 -0.61 -15.44 5.75
N PHE A 22 -0.35 -14.13 5.66
CA PHE A 22 0.51 -13.37 6.56
C PHE A 22 0.07 -13.53 8.03
N SER A 23 -1.24 -13.39 8.31
CA SER A 23 -1.76 -13.59 9.66
C SER A 23 -1.47 -14.99 10.20
N ARG A 24 -1.52 -16.04 9.35
CA ARG A 24 -1.16 -17.41 9.77
C ARG A 24 0.35 -17.54 10.00
N ALA A 25 1.17 -17.06 9.06
CA ALA A 25 2.62 -17.14 9.17
C ALA A 25 3.16 -16.35 10.39
N LEU A 26 2.48 -15.29 10.82
CA LEU A 26 2.79 -14.59 12.07
C LEU A 26 2.75 -15.49 13.31
N ASP A 27 1.99 -16.60 13.31
CA ASP A 27 1.92 -17.53 14.46
C ASP A 27 3.27 -18.21 14.78
N GLU A 28 4.20 -18.23 13.82
CA GLU A 28 5.55 -18.77 13.99
C GLU A 28 6.50 -17.76 14.70
N TYR A 29 6.09 -16.49 14.82
CA TYR A 29 6.88 -15.39 15.35
C TYR A 29 6.45 -14.96 16.76
N PRO A 30 7.35 -14.33 17.54
CA PRO A 30 7.05 -13.94 18.92
C PRO A 30 5.97 -12.87 19.02
N LYS A 31 4.96 -13.11 19.86
CA LYS A 31 3.80 -12.22 20.04
C LYS A 31 4.13 -10.88 20.71
N ASN A 32 5.34 -10.74 21.26
CA ASN A 32 5.85 -9.56 21.96
C ASN A 32 7.10 -8.98 21.26
N ALA A 33 7.38 -9.36 20.02
CA ALA A 33 8.46 -8.81 19.22
C ALA A 33 8.23 -7.33 18.86
N ILE A 34 9.30 -6.68 18.43
CA ILE A 34 9.24 -5.39 17.74
C ILE A 34 9.09 -5.68 16.24
N TYR A 35 7.93 -5.35 15.69
CA TYR A 35 7.67 -5.47 14.26
C TYR A 35 7.94 -4.13 13.60
N VAL A 36 8.86 -4.11 12.64
CA VAL A 36 9.28 -2.88 11.95
C VAL A 36 8.91 -2.97 10.49
N ASP A 37 7.91 -2.19 10.10
CA ASP A 37 7.43 -2.09 8.73
C ASP A 37 8.25 -1.03 7.97
N LEU A 38 9.23 -1.49 7.20
CA LEU A 38 10.18 -0.62 6.50
C LEU A 38 9.53 0.16 5.37
N PHE A 39 8.53 -0.44 4.72
CA PHE A 39 7.82 0.06 3.57
C PHE A 39 6.32 0.09 3.83
N GLY A 40 5.94 0.88 4.85
CA GLY A 40 4.60 0.80 5.43
C GLY A 40 3.46 0.98 4.45
N GLY A 41 3.63 1.81 3.41
CA GLY A 41 2.61 2.08 2.40
C GLY A 41 1.26 2.41 3.06
N SER A 42 0.23 1.60 2.80
CA SER A 42 -1.10 1.78 3.43
C SER A 42 -1.18 1.48 4.93
N GLY A 43 -0.15 0.91 5.55
CA GLY A 43 -0.14 0.48 6.95
C GLY A 43 -0.91 -0.82 7.21
N LEU A 44 -1.36 -1.54 6.18
CA LEU A 44 -2.21 -2.73 6.34
C LEU A 44 -1.47 -3.91 7.00
N LEU A 45 -0.19 -4.09 6.73
CA LEU A 45 0.63 -5.12 7.39
C LEU A 45 0.84 -4.78 8.87
N SER A 46 1.31 -3.56 9.15
CA SER A 46 1.41 -3.00 10.50
C SER A 46 0.10 -3.13 11.31
N HIS A 47 -1.03 -2.73 10.72
CA HIS A 47 -2.36 -2.89 11.33
C HIS A 47 -2.66 -4.35 11.67
N THR A 48 -2.37 -5.28 10.74
CA THR A 48 -2.62 -6.71 10.94
C THR A 48 -1.81 -7.26 12.10
N VAL A 49 -0.52 -6.90 12.18
CA VAL A 49 0.33 -7.29 13.32
C VAL A 49 -0.24 -6.74 14.62
N LYS A 50 -0.50 -5.43 14.71
CA LYS A 50 -0.93 -4.82 15.98
C LYS A 50 -2.27 -5.35 16.49
N ARG A 51 -3.19 -5.70 15.58
CA ARG A 51 -4.47 -6.32 15.96
C ARG A 51 -4.32 -7.78 16.37
N LYS A 52 -3.42 -8.54 15.74
CA LYS A 52 -3.13 -9.93 16.13
C LYS A 52 -2.36 -9.98 17.45
N TYR A 53 -1.42 -9.06 17.65
CA TYR A 53 -0.52 -8.96 18.80
C TYR A 53 -0.63 -7.58 19.47
N PRO A 54 -1.64 -7.35 20.33
CA PRO A 54 -1.84 -6.06 20.98
C PRO A 54 -0.64 -5.59 21.82
N ASN A 55 0.13 -6.53 22.37
CA ASN A 55 1.30 -6.25 23.21
C ASN A 55 2.61 -6.08 22.43
N ALA A 56 2.61 -6.31 21.11
CA ALA A 56 3.79 -6.06 20.27
C ALA A 56 3.98 -4.55 20.05
N SER A 57 5.24 -4.11 20.00
CA SER A 57 5.60 -2.80 19.45
C SER A 57 5.60 -2.91 17.93
N VAL A 58 4.87 -2.01 17.26
CA VAL A 58 4.71 -2.07 15.80
C VAL A 58 5.05 -0.71 15.23
N VAL A 59 6.20 -0.63 14.58
CA VAL A 59 6.70 0.58 13.95
C VAL A 59 6.21 0.62 12.51
N TYR A 60 5.39 1.61 12.18
CA TYR A 60 4.84 1.84 10.85
C TYR A 60 5.57 3.00 10.17
N ASN A 61 6.37 2.71 9.14
CA ASN A 61 7.03 3.75 8.34
C ASN A 61 6.11 4.30 7.26
N ASP A 62 5.46 5.42 7.53
CA ASP A 62 4.56 6.11 6.60
C ASP A 62 5.31 7.08 5.68
N PHE A 63 6.20 6.54 4.85
CA PHE A 63 7.02 7.34 3.93
C PHE A 63 6.17 8.11 2.89
N ASP A 64 5.07 7.51 2.41
CA ASP A 64 4.15 8.11 1.44
C ASP A 64 3.12 9.07 2.07
N ASN A 65 3.18 9.26 3.40
CA ASN A 65 2.26 10.10 4.17
C ASN A 65 0.78 9.73 3.96
N TYR A 66 0.49 8.43 3.91
CA TYR A 66 -0.86 7.89 3.81
C TYR A 66 -1.73 8.34 5.00
N ARG A 67 -1.13 8.55 6.19
CA ARG A 67 -1.81 9.09 7.38
C ARG A 67 -2.51 10.42 7.09
N ARG A 68 -1.90 11.31 6.28
CA ARG A 68 -2.52 12.60 5.92
C ARG A 68 -3.85 12.39 5.19
N ARG A 69 -3.94 11.35 4.35
CA ARG A 69 -5.19 11.00 3.66
C ARG A 69 -6.22 10.46 4.65
N LEU A 70 -5.81 9.61 5.59
CA LEU A 70 -6.68 9.04 6.63
C LEU A 70 -7.23 10.13 7.56
N GLU A 71 -6.40 11.07 8.02
CA GLU A 71 -6.81 12.22 8.84
C GLU A 71 -7.87 13.09 8.15
N ASN A 72 -7.85 13.15 6.81
CA ASN A 72 -8.78 13.94 6.01
C ASN A 72 -9.99 13.12 5.51
N VAL A 73 -10.20 11.89 5.98
CA VAL A 73 -11.40 11.07 5.66
C VAL A 73 -12.73 11.82 5.88
N PRO A 74 -12.93 12.58 6.97
CA PRO A 74 -14.16 13.36 7.15
C PRO A 74 -14.40 14.38 6.02
N LYS A 75 -13.35 15.08 5.58
CA LYS A 75 -13.42 16.04 4.47
C LYS A 75 -13.68 15.32 3.14
N THR A 76 -12.99 14.21 2.89
CA THR A 76 -13.20 13.39 1.70
C THR A 76 -14.65 12.90 1.62
N ASN A 77 -15.23 12.43 2.73
CA ASN A 77 -16.64 12.04 2.80
C ASN A 77 -17.59 13.20 2.54
N LEU A 78 -17.28 14.39 3.05
CA LEU A 78 -18.07 15.61 2.79
C LEU A 78 -18.10 15.95 1.29
N LEU A 79 -16.95 15.88 0.62
CA LEU A 79 -16.88 16.10 -0.82
C LEU A 79 -17.65 15.02 -1.59
N ILE A 80 -17.48 13.74 -1.25
CA ILE A 80 -18.22 12.63 -1.88
C ILE A 80 -19.73 12.81 -1.69
N ALA A 81 -20.20 13.25 -0.52
CA ALA A 81 -21.62 13.51 -0.29
C ALA A 81 -22.16 14.61 -1.24
N LYS A 82 -21.40 15.69 -1.45
CA LYS A 82 -21.75 16.73 -2.44
C LYS A 82 -21.80 16.14 -3.85
N LEU A 83 -20.82 15.31 -4.23
CA LEU A 83 -20.80 14.65 -5.53
C LEU A 83 -22.01 13.74 -5.72
N ARG A 84 -22.41 12.96 -4.70
CA ARG A 84 -23.61 12.10 -4.78
C ARG A 84 -24.86 12.90 -5.11
N THR A 85 -25.04 14.07 -4.50
CA THR A 85 -26.16 14.96 -4.78
C THR A 85 -26.10 15.49 -6.21
N LEU A 86 -24.92 15.93 -6.68
CA LEU A 86 -24.74 16.46 -8.03
C LEU A 86 -24.93 15.41 -9.13
N THR A 87 -24.65 14.14 -8.85
CA THR A 87 -24.73 13.06 -9.85
C THR A 87 -25.98 12.19 -9.69
N LYS A 88 -26.93 12.57 -8.83
CA LYS A 88 -28.11 11.75 -8.51
C LYS A 88 -28.99 11.47 -9.73
N HIS A 89 -29.10 12.42 -10.66
CA HIS A 89 -29.88 12.30 -11.89
C HIS A 89 -29.13 11.58 -13.03
N LEU A 90 -27.84 11.28 -12.85
CA LEU A 90 -27.01 10.67 -13.88
C LEU A 90 -26.98 9.14 -13.74
N GLU A 91 -26.98 8.44 -14.86
CA GLU A 91 -26.81 6.98 -14.86
C GLU A 91 -25.44 6.58 -14.29
N ARG A 92 -25.42 5.55 -13.45
CA ARG A 92 -24.18 5.03 -12.87
C ARG A 92 -23.28 4.41 -13.92
N LYS A 93 -21.96 4.51 -13.71
CA LYS A 93 -20.88 3.95 -14.55
C LYS A 93 -20.85 4.49 -15.99
N LYS A 94 -21.66 5.50 -16.33
CA LYS A 94 -21.64 6.18 -17.62
C LYS A 94 -20.81 7.46 -17.59
N LYS A 95 -20.43 7.93 -18.78
CA LYS A 95 -19.73 9.20 -18.97
C LYS A 95 -20.62 10.34 -18.46
N ILE A 96 -20.03 11.28 -17.72
CA ILE A 96 -20.73 12.46 -17.22
C ILE A 96 -20.84 13.49 -18.37
N PRO A 97 -22.04 14.03 -18.66
CA PRO A 97 -22.22 15.08 -19.67
C PRO A 97 -21.40 16.35 -19.37
N SER A 98 -21.05 17.10 -20.41
CA SER A 98 -20.19 18.28 -20.30
C SER A 98 -20.72 19.33 -19.31
N TYR A 99 -22.03 19.53 -19.26
CA TYR A 99 -22.68 20.47 -18.34
C TYR A 99 -22.46 20.08 -16.86
N ASP A 100 -22.73 18.82 -16.49
CA ASP A 100 -22.52 18.32 -15.14
C ASP A 100 -21.03 18.24 -14.77
N ARG A 101 -20.18 17.89 -15.74
CA ARG A 101 -18.73 17.88 -15.57
C ARG A 101 -18.21 19.25 -15.11
N ILE A 102 -18.66 20.35 -15.73
CA ILE A 102 -18.25 21.70 -15.34
C ILE A 102 -18.66 22.00 -13.90
N LYS A 103 -19.88 21.64 -13.48
CA LYS A 103 -20.35 21.83 -12.10
C LYS A 103 -19.53 21.05 -11.09
N ILE A 104 -19.25 19.77 -11.39
CA ILE A 104 -18.44 18.90 -10.54
C ILE A 104 -17.05 19.48 -10.33
N LEU A 105 -16.37 19.91 -11.40
CA LEU A 105 -15.03 20.49 -11.30
C LEU A 105 -15.03 21.78 -10.48
N LYS A 106 -16.01 22.66 -10.67
CA LYS A 106 -16.16 23.88 -9.84
C LYS A 106 -16.34 23.56 -8.36
N VAL A 107 -17.11 22.52 -8.03
CA VAL A 107 -17.32 22.13 -6.63
C VAL A 107 -16.05 21.53 -6.03
N ILE A 108 -15.27 20.77 -6.78
CA ILE A 108 -13.99 20.21 -6.31
C ILE A 108 -12.98 21.34 -6.09
N GLU A 109 -12.85 22.26 -7.04
CA GLU A 109 -11.94 23.42 -6.94
C GLU A 109 -12.28 24.32 -5.74
N ALA A 110 -13.55 24.70 -5.60
CA ALA A 110 -14.01 25.50 -4.46
C ALA A 110 -13.84 24.75 -3.13
N PHE A 111 -13.99 23.42 -3.14
CA PHE A 111 -13.74 22.61 -1.95
C PHE A 111 -12.26 22.62 -1.57
N GLU A 112 -11.36 22.46 -2.54
CA GLU A 112 -9.91 22.52 -2.30
C GLU A 112 -9.49 23.89 -1.78
N GLN A 113 -9.97 24.98 -2.39
CA GLN A 113 -9.71 26.35 -1.94
C GLN A 113 -10.19 26.58 -0.50
N LYS A 114 -11.36 26.04 -0.14
CA LYS A 114 -11.93 26.21 1.20
C LYS A 114 -11.26 25.35 2.27
N HIS A 115 -10.87 24.11 1.93
CA HIS A 115 -10.45 23.10 2.90
C HIS A 115 -8.95 22.78 2.87
N GLY A 116 -8.23 23.30 1.87
CA GLY A 116 -6.78 23.16 1.69
C GLY A 116 -6.30 21.76 1.28
N PHE A 117 -7.22 20.83 1.02
CA PHE A 117 -6.88 19.44 0.70
C PHE A 117 -8.03 18.72 -0.02
N VAL A 118 -7.68 18.01 -1.08
CA VAL A 118 -8.53 17.01 -1.74
C VAL A 118 -7.73 15.73 -1.94
N ASP A 119 -8.27 14.60 -1.49
CA ASP A 119 -7.70 13.28 -1.79
C ASP A 119 -8.05 12.88 -3.22
N TYR A 120 -7.28 13.37 -4.19
CA TYR A 120 -7.51 13.11 -5.62
C TYR A 120 -7.45 11.62 -5.99
N ILE A 121 -6.69 10.80 -5.26
CA ILE A 121 -6.65 9.36 -5.47
C ILE A 121 -8.01 8.74 -5.10
N THR A 122 -8.59 9.13 -3.97
CA THR A 122 -9.93 8.66 -3.58
C THR A 122 -11.03 9.22 -4.49
N ILE A 123 -10.95 10.50 -4.85
CA ILE A 123 -11.91 11.14 -5.76
C ILE A 123 -11.85 10.55 -7.17
N SER A 124 -10.67 10.11 -7.63
CA SER A 124 -10.52 9.39 -8.89
C SER A 124 -11.40 8.13 -8.93
N GLY A 125 -11.47 7.36 -7.84
CA GLY A 125 -12.35 6.19 -7.78
C GLY A 125 -13.84 6.52 -7.92
N CYS A 126 -14.23 7.76 -7.63
CA CYS A 126 -15.60 8.25 -7.78
C CYS A 126 -15.90 8.81 -9.17
N LEU A 127 -14.88 9.23 -9.93
CA LEU A 127 -15.05 10.03 -11.14
C LEU A 127 -14.30 9.51 -12.38
N LEU A 128 -13.39 8.55 -12.27
CA LEU A 128 -12.62 7.98 -13.37
C LEU A 128 -12.94 6.50 -13.57
N PHE A 129 -12.57 5.95 -14.72
CA PHE A 129 -12.60 4.50 -14.94
C PHE A 129 -11.70 3.78 -13.93
N SER A 130 -12.04 2.51 -13.65
CA SER A 130 -11.22 1.65 -12.79
C SER A 130 -9.77 1.63 -13.26
N MET A 131 -8.83 1.54 -12.31
CA MET A 131 -7.37 1.57 -12.53
C MET A 131 -6.76 2.93 -12.91
N ASN A 132 -7.58 3.94 -13.22
CA ASN A 132 -7.09 5.30 -13.44
C ASN A 132 -7.20 6.13 -12.17
N TYR A 133 -6.13 6.85 -11.85
CA TYR A 133 -6.14 7.86 -10.80
C TYR A 133 -5.25 9.04 -11.16
N VAL A 134 -5.54 10.16 -10.51
CA VAL A 134 -4.78 11.41 -10.61
C VAL A 134 -4.49 11.92 -9.21
N GLU A 135 -3.51 12.81 -9.12
CA GLU A 135 -2.99 13.33 -7.85
C GLU A 135 -3.22 14.84 -7.68
N SER A 136 -3.82 15.49 -8.68
CA SER A 136 -4.06 16.93 -8.66
C SER A 136 -5.32 17.33 -9.41
N PHE A 137 -5.81 18.53 -9.12
CA PHE A 137 -6.94 19.13 -9.80
C PHE A 137 -6.72 19.23 -11.31
N GLU A 138 -5.56 19.73 -11.74
CA GLU A 138 -5.24 19.92 -13.16
C GLU A 138 -5.22 18.58 -13.91
N LYS A 139 -4.63 17.54 -13.31
CA LYS A 139 -4.66 16.20 -13.88
C LYS A 139 -6.10 15.67 -13.96
N LEU A 140 -6.95 15.90 -12.96
CA LEU A 140 -8.37 15.52 -12.97
C LEU A 140 -9.15 16.24 -14.06
N LYS A 141 -8.92 17.54 -14.22
CA LYS A 141 -9.56 18.40 -15.22
C LYS A 141 -9.25 17.92 -16.64
N ALA A 142 -8.07 17.36 -16.90
CA ALA A 142 -7.75 16.78 -18.21
C ALA A 142 -8.49 15.47 -18.52
N GLN A 143 -9.14 14.82 -17.55
CA GLN A 143 -9.78 13.52 -17.74
C GLN A 143 -11.23 13.60 -18.24
N THR A 144 -11.66 12.50 -18.86
CA THR A 144 -13.09 12.21 -19.02
C THR A 144 -13.66 11.66 -17.71
N LEU A 145 -14.76 12.26 -17.23
CA LEU A 145 -15.39 11.84 -15.97
C LEU A 145 -16.52 10.83 -16.20
N TYR A 146 -16.68 9.90 -15.25
CA TYR A 146 -17.69 8.85 -15.22
C TYR A 146 -18.39 8.85 -13.86
N ASN A 147 -19.71 8.64 -13.83
CA ASN A 147 -20.46 8.60 -12.58
C ASN A 147 -20.19 7.30 -11.82
N ARG A 148 -19.12 7.27 -11.04
CA ARG A 148 -18.71 6.13 -10.21
C ARG A 148 -18.77 6.44 -8.72
N VAL A 149 -19.51 7.50 -8.37
CA VAL A 149 -19.58 8.01 -7.00
C VAL A 149 -20.00 6.90 -6.03
N ARG A 150 -19.21 6.75 -4.98
CA ARG A 150 -19.46 5.80 -3.90
C ARG A 150 -20.70 6.23 -3.11
N LEU A 151 -21.58 5.27 -2.79
CA LEU A 151 -22.81 5.55 -2.03
C LEU A 151 -22.58 5.63 -0.51
N SER A 152 -21.62 4.87 0.00
CA SER A 152 -21.25 4.87 1.42
C SER A 152 -20.07 5.79 1.72
N ASN A 153 -19.95 6.18 2.98
CA ASN A 153 -18.77 6.89 3.49
C ASN A 153 -17.60 5.91 3.67
N TYR A 154 -16.39 6.45 3.60
CA TYR A 154 -15.18 5.79 4.10
C TYR A 154 -15.13 5.92 5.63
N ASN A 155 -14.54 4.94 6.28
CA ASN A 155 -14.29 4.96 7.73
C ASN A 155 -12.88 4.41 7.97
N ALA A 156 -12.07 5.20 8.65
CA ALA A 156 -10.69 4.86 9.02
C ALA A 156 -10.50 4.91 10.54
N ASP A 157 -11.60 4.91 11.30
CA ASP A 157 -11.55 5.00 12.75
C ASP A 157 -10.79 3.81 13.31
N GLU A 158 -9.95 4.07 14.29
CA GLU A 158 -9.08 3.09 14.94
C GLU A 158 -8.09 2.39 13.98
N TYR A 159 -7.87 2.87 12.76
CA TYR A 159 -7.04 2.13 11.80
C TYR A 159 -5.56 2.12 12.19
N LEU A 160 -5.02 3.26 12.64
CA LEU A 160 -3.62 3.40 13.02
C LEU A 160 -3.38 3.27 14.53
N ASP A 161 -4.43 2.99 15.32
CA ASP A 161 -4.33 2.97 16.78
C ASP A 161 -3.33 1.90 17.26
N GLY A 162 -2.44 2.34 18.15
CA GLY A 162 -1.39 1.53 18.76
C GLY A 162 -0.15 1.32 17.89
N LEU A 163 -0.04 1.97 16.74
CA LEU A 163 1.16 1.95 15.90
C LEU A 163 2.11 3.08 16.29
N ASP A 164 3.40 2.78 16.31
CA ASP A 164 4.47 3.77 16.42
C ASP A 164 4.79 4.29 15.01
N ILE A 165 4.28 5.48 14.69
CA ILE A 165 4.35 6.02 13.31
C ILE A 165 5.65 6.82 13.14
N VAL A 166 6.42 6.47 12.11
CA VAL A 166 7.62 7.20 11.68
C VAL A 166 7.50 7.58 10.20
N CYS A 167 8.32 8.52 9.76
CA CYS A 167 8.39 8.94 8.35
C CYS A 167 9.87 9.19 8.02
N GLU A 168 10.59 8.14 7.66
CA GLU A 168 12.02 8.22 7.39
C GLU A 168 12.48 7.21 6.33
N ASP A 169 13.70 7.41 5.82
CA ASP A 169 14.33 6.47 4.90
C ASP A 169 14.46 5.07 5.53
N TYR A 170 14.10 4.04 4.76
CA TYR A 170 14.05 2.67 5.26
C TYR A 170 15.41 2.16 5.75
N LYS A 171 16.53 2.62 5.18
CA LYS A 171 17.87 2.22 5.62
C LYS A 171 18.14 2.78 7.01
N ARG A 172 17.77 4.04 7.26
CA ARG A 172 17.92 4.66 8.60
C ARG A 172 17.08 3.94 9.63
N LEU A 173 15.84 3.59 9.27
CA LEU A 173 14.95 2.84 10.13
C LEU A 173 15.50 1.44 10.41
N PHE A 174 15.94 0.71 9.39
CA PHE A 174 16.56 -0.60 9.53
C PHE A 174 17.79 -0.55 10.46
N HIS A 175 18.68 0.42 10.28
CA HIS A 175 19.88 0.58 11.10
C HIS A 175 19.58 0.82 12.58
N ARG A 176 18.44 1.44 12.91
CA ARG A 176 18.00 1.64 14.30
C ARG A 176 17.68 0.32 15.00
N TYR A 177 17.11 -0.64 14.28
CA TYR A 177 16.56 -1.86 14.87
C TYR A 177 17.36 -3.13 14.58
N LYS A 178 18.24 -3.16 13.57
CA LYS A 178 18.92 -4.39 13.09
C LYS A 178 19.76 -5.13 14.15
N ASN A 179 20.25 -4.42 15.17
CA ASN A 179 21.08 -5.00 16.23
C ASN A 179 20.29 -5.31 17.52
N MET A 180 18.98 -5.09 17.54
CA MET A 180 18.15 -5.41 18.68
C MET A 180 17.72 -6.88 18.62
N THR A 181 17.60 -7.52 19.79
CA THR A 181 17.02 -8.86 19.89
C THR A 181 15.50 -8.78 19.67
N ASN A 182 14.90 -9.88 19.19
CA ASN A 182 13.44 -10.01 19.04
C ASN A 182 12.79 -8.95 18.10
N VAL A 183 13.45 -8.66 16.97
CA VAL A 183 12.93 -7.78 15.90
C VAL A 183 12.50 -8.62 14.69
N VAL A 184 11.38 -8.23 14.08
CA VAL A 184 10.87 -8.80 12.83
C VAL A 184 10.63 -7.68 11.83
N PHE A 185 11.25 -7.75 10.66
CA PHE A 185 11.07 -6.75 9.60
C PHE A 185 9.95 -7.13 8.63
N LEU A 186 9.07 -6.17 8.31
CA LEU A 186 8.11 -6.29 7.23
C LEU A 186 8.64 -5.46 6.05
N ILE A 187 8.88 -6.13 4.92
CA ILE A 187 9.67 -5.59 3.82
C ILE A 187 8.86 -5.75 2.54
N ASP A 188 8.23 -4.65 2.11
CA ASP A 188 7.36 -4.59 0.93
C ASP A 188 7.82 -3.47 -0.03
N PRO A 189 8.99 -3.61 -0.68
CA PRO A 189 9.55 -2.56 -1.51
C PRO A 189 8.73 -2.35 -2.78
N PRO A 190 8.81 -1.17 -3.41
CA PRO A 190 8.32 -0.97 -4.78
C PRO A 190 8.90 -2.02 -5.73
N TYR A 191 8.15 -2.51 -6.74
CA TYR A 191 8.62 -3.59 -7.62
C TYR A 191 9.44 -3.08 -8.83
N LEU A 192 10.49 -3.84 -9.17
CA LEU A 192 11.36 -3.54 -10.30
C LEU A 192 10.53 -3.70 -11.57
N SER A 193 10.44 -2.65 -12.38
CA SER A 193 9.82 -2.73 -13.72
C SER A 193 8.29 -2.86 -13.76
N THR A 194 7.55 -2.12 -12.94
CA THR A 194 6.13 -1.86 -13.30
C THR A 194 6.07 -0.62 -14.21
N GLU A 195 5.76 -0.83 -15.49
CA GLU A 195 5.50 0.25 -16.46
C GLU A 195 4.48 1.23 -15.88
N VAL A 196 4.87 2.48 -15.61
CA VAL A 196 3.91 3.59 -15.64
C VAL A 196 4.64 4.89 -15.99
N GLY A 197 4.17 5.54 -17.05
CA GLY A 197 4.71 6.81 -17.52
C GLY A 197 4.86 7.86 -16.43
N THR A 198 5.91 8.68 -16.63
CA THR A 198 6.07 10.03 -16.06
C THR A 198 6.22 10.18 -14.53
N TYR A 199 6.51 9.11 -13.76
CA TYR A 199 6.91 9.24 -12.35
C TYR A 199 8.43 9.40 -12.17
N LYS A 200 8.81 10.24 -11.20
CA LYS A 200 10.16 10.78 -10.96
C LYS A 200 11.13 9.86 -10.20
N ASN A 201 10.71 8.69 -9.72
CA ASN A 201 11.52 7.86 -8.82
C ASN A 201 11.67 6.43 -9.35
N TYR A 202 12.68 6.22 -10.19
CA TYR A 202 13.07 4.92 -10.72
C TYR A 202 13.92 4.17 -9.67
N TRP A 203 13.44 3.01 -9.19
CA TRP A 203 14.27 2.10 -8.39
C TRP A 203 15.24 1.36 -9.29
N LYS A 204 16.54 1.55 -9.05
CA LYS A 204 17.63 0.87 -9.76
C LYS A 204 17.86 -0.49 -9.14
N LEU A 205 18.55 -1.38 -9.88
CA LEU A 205 18.97 -2.67 -9.36
C LEU A 205 19.74 -2.54 -8.03
N THR A 206 20.59 -1.51 -7.90
CA THR A 206 21.31 -1.22 -6.65
C THR A 206 20.38 -0.97 -5.47
N ASP A 207 19.26 -0.28 -5.68
CA ASP A 207 18.28 -0.02 -4.60
C ASP A 207 17.64 -1.34 -4.13
N TYR A 208 17.47 -2.32 -5.03
CA TYR A 208 17.00 -3.66 -4.66
C TYR A 208 18.06 -4.48 -3.94
N LEU A 209 19.32 -4.40 -4.35
CA LEU A 209 20.43 -5.06 -3.65
C LEU A 209 20.53 -4.54 -2.21
N ASP A 210 20.39 -3.22 -2.02
CA ASP A 210 20.34 -2.61 -0.68
C ASP A 210 19.16 -3.11 0.17
N VAL A 211 18.02 -3.44 -0.45
CA VAL A 211 16.89 -4.06 0.25
C VAL A 211 17.20 -5.51 0.62
N LEU A 212 17.84 -6.28 -0.28
CA LEU A 212 18.23 -7.66 0.04
C LEU A 212 19.21 -7.72 1.22
N ASP A 213 20.07 -6.71 1.40
CA ASP A 213 20.94 -6.61 2.56
C ASP A 213 20.18 -6.55 3.88
N THR A 214 18.93 -6.06 3.88
CA THR A 214 18.09 -6.01 5.09
C THR A 214 17.58 -7.38 5.53
N LEU A 215 17.65 -8.39 4.66
CA LEU A 215 17.22 -9.77 4.92
C LEU A 215 18.32 -10.61 5.59
N SER A 216 19.58 -10.18 5.45
CA SER A 216 20.73 -10.94 5.94
C SER A 216 20.77 -10.97 7.46
N ASN A 217 20.73 -12.18 8.04
CA ASN A 217 20.73 -12.41 9.48
C ASN A 217 19.58 -11.74 10.25
N THR A 218 18.41 -11.56 9.63
CA THR A 218 17.23 -10.98 10.26
C THR A 218 16.03 -11.90 10.17
N SER A 219 15.10 -11.75 11.12
CA SER A 219 13.75 -12.32 11.01
C SER A 219 12.90 -11.40 10.14
N TYR A 220 12.25 -11.91 9.11
CA TYR A 220 11.54 -11.05 8.14
C TYR A 220 10.31 -11.69 7.50
N PHE A 221 9.45 -10.80 6.99
CA PHE A 221 8.48 -11.05 5.93
C PHE A 221 8.82 -10.15 4.74
N TYR A 222 9.09 -10.76 3.60
CA TYR A 222 9.41 -10.10 2.35
C TYR A 222 8.29 -10.32 1.33
N PHE A 223 7.82 -9.25 0.70
CA PHE A 223 6.76 -9.31 -0.29
C PHE A 223 7.29 -8.92 -1.68
N THR A 224 6.97 -9.73 -2.68
CA THR A 224 7.36 -9.52 -4.07
C THR A 224 6.31 -10.08 -5.03
N SER A 225 6.59 -10.09 -6.32
CA SER A 225 5.77 -10.78 -7.32
C SER A 225 6.65 -11.44 -8.38
N ASN A 226 6.07 -12.36 -9.15
CA ASN A 226 6.72 -13.00 -10.30
C ASN A 226 7.01 -12.04 -11.46
N LYS A 227 6.58 -10.78 -11.37
CA LYS A 227 6.97 -9.71 -12.31
C LYS A 227 8.24 -8.98 -11.89
N SER A 228 8.70 -9.21 -10.67
CA SER A 228 9.95 -8.64 -10.17
C SER A 228 11.10 -9.58 -10.56
N ASN A 229 12.15 -9.04 -11.18
CA ASN A 229 13.36 -9.81 -11.51
C ASN A 229 14.14 -10.25 -10.26
N ILE A 230 13.67 -9.91 -9.06
CA ILE A 230 14.35 -10.24 -7.79
C ILE A 230 14.36 -11.74 -7.48
N VAL A 231 13.30 -12.46 -7.86
CA VAL A 231 13.22 -13.91 -7.62
C VAL A 231 14.27 -14.62 -8.48
N GLU A 232 14.33 -14.29 -9.77
CA GLU A 232 15.34 -14.81 -10.70
C GLU A 232 16.76 -14.46 -10.24
N LEU A 233 17.00 -13.23 -9.76
CA LEU A 233 18.29 -12.82 -9.22
C LEU A 233 18.70 -13.68 -8.02
N CYS A 234 17.80 -13.90 -7.07
CA CYS A 234 18.10 -14.70 -5.88
C CYS A 234 18.32 -16.18 -6.22
N GLU A 235 17.56 -16.75 -7.17
CA GLU A 235 17.82 -18.11 -7.69
C GLU A 235 19.20 -18.21 -8.36
N TRP A 236 19.60 -17.18 -9.10
CA TRP A 236 20.94 -17.13 -9.71
C TRP A 236 22.04 -17.04 -8.64
N ILE A 237 21.87 -16.20 -7.62
CA ILE A 237 22.81 -16.08 -6.49
C ILE A 237 22.94 -17.44 -5.79
N GLU A 238 21.84 -18.13 -5.53
CA GLU A 238 21.84 -19.43 -4.87
C GLU A 238 22.56 -20.52 -5.69
N LYS A 239 22.40 -20.50 -7.03
CA LYS A 239 23.16 -21.38 -7.93
C LYS A 239 24.67 -21.15 -7.87
N LYS A 240 25.10 -19.91 -7.61
CA LYS A 240 26.53 -19.53 -7.54
C LYS A 240 27.11 -19.69 -6.14
N SER A 241 26.34 -19.41 -5.11
CA SER A 241 26.73 -19.53 -3.70
C SER A 241 25.48 -19.75 -2.83
N LYS A 242 25.18 -21.01 -2.51
CA LYS A 242 23.99 -21.39 -1.74
C LYS A 242 23.88 -20.69 -0.38
N SER A 243 25.01 -20.42 0.28
CA SER A 243 25.05 -19.73 1.57
C SER A 243 24.86 -18.22 1.47
N ALA A 244 24.95 -17.63 0.27
CA ALA A 244 24.82 -16.19 0.07
C ALA A 244 23.38 -15.75 -0.27
N SER A 245 22.46 -16.68 -0.54
CA SER A 245 21.06 -16.33 -0.81
C SER A 245 20.34 -15.93 0.48
N PRO A 246 19.75 -14.72 0.56
CA PRO A 246 18.98 -14.30 1.74
C PRO A 246 17.73 -15.15 1.97
N PHE A 247 17.28 -15.89 0.94
CA PHE A 247 16.10 -16.76 0.98
C PHE A 247 16.42 -18.22 1.31
N ASN A 248 17.69 -18.58 1.51
CA ASN A 248 18.04 -19.96 1.89
C ASN A 248 17.36 -20.32 3.23
N GLY A 249 16.57 -21.39 3.24
CA GLY A 249 15.77 -21.85 4.38
C GLY A 249 14.51 -21.02 4.67
N ALA A 250 14.13 -20.08 3.79
CA ALA A 250 12.89 -19.33 3.91
C ALA A 250 11.68 -20.15 3.43
N VAL A 251 10.50 -19.84 3.95
CA VAL A 251 9.23 -20.38 3.47
C VAL A 251 8.68 -19.44 2.40
N ILE A 252 8.25 -20.01 1.27
CA ILE A 252 7.67 -19.26 0.15
C ILE A 252 6.19 -19.58 0.05
N GLN A 253 5.36 -18.53 -0.02
CA GLN A 253 3.93 -18.65 -0.24
C GLN A 253 3.47 -17.77 -1.41
N GLU A 254 2.82 -18.39 -2.38
CA GLU A 254 2.38 -17.74 -3.62
C GLU A 254 0.87 -17.54 -3.66
N THR A 255 0.42 -16.51 -4.37
CA THR A 255 -1.00 -16.29 -4.68
C THR A 255 -1.15 -15.69 -6.08
N THR A 256 -1.84 -16.42 -6.96
CA THR A 256 -2.08 -15.98 -8.34
C THR A 256 -3.28 -15.04 -8.42
N ASN A 257 -3.06 -13.84 -8.93
CA ASN A 257 -4.06 -12.81 -9.16
C ASN A 257 -4.36 -12.64 -10.66
N HIS A 258 -5.63 -12.46 -10.99
CA HIS A 258 -6.10 -12.16 -12.34
C HIS A 258 -6.36 -10.66 -12.47
N MET A 259 -5.64 -9.96 -13.36
CA MET A 259 -5.95 -8.55 -13.65
C MET A 259 -7.04 -8.43 -14.71
N ASN A 260 -6.96 -9.25 -15.75
CA ASN A 260 -7.87 -9.27 -16.90
C ASN A 260 -7.95 -10.71 -17.44
N TYR A 261 -8.77 -10.96 -18.47
CA TYR A 261 -8.85 -12.29 -19.13
C TYR A 261 -7.49 -12.80 -19.63
N ASN A 262 -6.58 -11.90 -20.01
CA ASN A 262 -5.28 -12.21 -20.62
C ASN A 262 -4.04 -11.94 -19.73
N SER A 263 -4.19 -11.40 -18.53
CA SER A 263 -3.04 -11.01 -17.69
C SER A 263 -3.16 -11.53 -16.27
N LYS A 264 -2.18 -12.35 -15.88
CA LYS A 264 -2.02 -12.89 -14.52
C LYS A 264 -0.70 -12.37 -13.93
N TYR A 265 -0.67 -12.23 -12.62
CA TYR A 265 0.58 -12.07 -11.87
C TYR A 265 0.46 -12.88 -10.58
N THR A 266 1.59 -13.39 -10.11
CA THR A 266 1.69 -14.13 -8.87
C THR A 266 2.34 -13.21 -7.87
N ASP A 267 1.59 -12.84 -6.84
CA ASP A 267 2.18 -12.22 -5.67
C ASP A 267 2.86 -13.31 -4.83
N ILE A 268 4.00 -12.97 -4.21
CA ILE A 268 4.84 -13.90 -3.45
C ILE A 268 5.15 -13.29 -2.08
N MET A 269 4.96 -14.06 -1.02
CA MET A 269 5.39 -13.75 0.34
C MET A 269 6.48 -14.75 0.75
N ILE A 270 7.65 -14.25 1.10
CA ILE A 270 8.80 -15.04 1.55
C ILE A 270 9.05 -14.67 3.01
N TYR A 271 9.20 -15.64 3.90
CA TYR A 271 9.44 -15.35 5.30
C TYR A 271 10.43 -16.31 5.93
N LYS A 272 11.22 -15.78 6.86
CA LYS A 272 12.25 -16.52 7.58
C LYS A 272 12.38 -15.97 8.99
N LYS A 273 12.37 -16.88 9.96
CA LYS A 273 12.68 -16.58 11.36
C LYS A 273 14.12 -17.00 11.63
N MET A 274 14.89 -16.12 12.26
CA MET A 274 16.20 -16.46 12.81
C MET A 274 16.01 -17.04 14.21
N ASP A 275 16.84 -18.02 14.53
CA ASP A 275 16.90 -18.64 15.86
C ASP A 275 17.44 -17.67 16.93
#